data_AF-A0A3N2NAX7-F1
#
_entry.id   AF-A0A3N2NAX7-F1
#
_cell.length_a   1.000
_cell.length_b   1.000
_cell.length_c   1.000
_cell.angle_alpha   90.00
_cell.angle_beta   90.00
_cell.angle_gamma   90.00
#
_symmetry.space_group_name_H-M   'P 1'
#
loop_
_entity.id
_entity.type
_entity.pdbx_description
1 polymer ?
#
loop_
_entity_poly.entity_id
_entity_poly.type
_entity_poly.pdbx_seq_one_letter_code
_entity_poly.pdbx_strand_id
1 'polypeptide(L)'
;MNTKILIKRVLLSLGAFLLLVVAFTVYANVRVENAAERRLYATVDSVPHNKVALLLGTNPLNRRGRPNSYFINRINTAAELYHAGKVDFIIASGDNHTKLYDEPTAMRDSLIAHGVPEDRIILDFAGFRTLDSVVRAKEVFGCDSLTIISQADHNARALYLAECNGMEAVAISAPLRAGRWVRTRLALREWLARDKMLLDIWFGKQPHFLGEKIEIPDVMTQKSYATAEGMTMRIVSPDPISSPVDSLVVEFTNNRDADMTTGEWYRIDTKSEGGNWTQAPYSEKYLDFLSNDIEVCFNGIGYSLKPDGSFRITVKPWIYDLSNKSSTYRLVKTFSYPPYPIHKSDTAYVEFQVR
;
A
#
# COMPACT_ATOMS: atom_id res chain seq x y z
N MET A 1 39.16 -35.86 44.88
CA MET A 1 39.10 -35.19 43.56
C MET A 1 39.45 -33.72 43.75
N ASN A 2 40.47 -33.20 43.06
CA ASN A 2 41.10 -31.92 43.40
C ASN A 2 40.17 -30.73 43.07
N THR A 3 39.61 -30.07 44.09
CA THR A 3 38.59 -29.02 43.96
C THR A 3 39.03 -27.89 43.02
N LYS A 4 40.33 -27.57 42.99
CA LYS A 4 40.94 -26.58 42.08
C LYS A 4 40.85 -26.98 40.59
N ILE A 5 40.98 -28.28 40.28
CA ILE A 5 40.86 -28.80 38.91
C ILE A 5 39.40 -28.76 38.46
N LEU A 6 38.46 -29.07 39.36
CA LEU A 6 37.03 -28.99 39.09
C LEU A 6 36.61 -27.54 38.81
N ILE A 7 37.04 -26.58 39.63
CA ILE A 7 36.77 -25.15 39.44
C ILE A 7 37.33 -24.64 38.10
N LYS A 8 38.57 -25.02 37.74
CA LYS A 8 39.17 -24.62 36.46
C LYS A 8 38.40 -25.18 35.26
N ARG A 9 37.95 -26.43 35.33
CA ARG A 9 37.12 -27.06 34.29
C ARG A 9 35.76 -26.36 34.17
N VAL A 10 35.10 -26.06 35.29
CA VAL A 10 33.82 -25.35 35.33
C VAL A 10 33.96 -23.94 34.71
N LEU A 11 35.00 -23.18 35.07
CA LEU A 11 35.26 -21.86 34.50
C LEU A 11 35.56 -21.91 32.99
N LEU A 12 36.34 -22.90 32.53
CA LEU A 12 36.61 -23.10 31.10
C LEU A 12 35.32 -23.46 30.34
N SER A 13 34.49 -24.34 30.89
CA SER A 13 33.20 -24.70 30.29
C SER A 13 32.24 -23.52 30.22
N LEU A 14 32.17 -22.70 31.28
CA LEU A 14 31.41 -21.44 31.30
C LEU A 14 31.91 -20.44 30.26
N GLY A 15 33.24 -20.30 30.13
CA GLY A 15 33.86 -19.44 29.12
C GLY A 15 33.57 -19.91 27.69
N ALA A 16 33.68 -21.23 27.44
CA ALA A 16 33.34 -21.82 26.14
C ALA A 16 31.85 -21.66 25.81
N PHE A 17 30.96 -21.86 26.79
CA PHE A 17 29.53 -21.63 26.63
C PHE A 17 29.22 -20.17 26.30
N LEU A 18 29.84 -19.21 27.00
CA LEU A 18 29.67 -17.79 26.72
C LEU A 18 30.15 -17.43 25.31
N LEU A 19 31.29 -17.97 24.87
CA LEU A 19 31.80 -17.80 23.50
C LEU A 19 30.82 -18.34 22.46
N LEU A 20 30.23 -19.51 22.70
CA LEU A 20 29.22 -20.09 21.80
C LEU A 20 27.97 -19.22 21.70
N VAL A 21 27.49 -18.68 22.83
CA VAL A 21 26.35 -17.76 22.84
C VAL A 21 26.67 -16.50 22.02
N VAL A 22 27.83 -15.89 22.23
CA VAL A 22 28.25 -14.70 21.47
C VAL A 22 28.39 -15.02 19.98
N ALA A 23 29.00 -16.15 19.62
CA ALA A 23 29.13 -16.58 18.24
C ALA A 23 27.76 -16.81 17.58
N PHE A 24 26.81 -17.41 18.30
CA PHE A 24 25.44 -17.59 17.84
C PHE A 24 24.72 -16.25 17.61
N THR A 25 24.82 -15.31 18.55
CA THR A 25 24.23 -13.97 18.40
C THR A 25 24.84 -13.21 17.22
N VAL A 26 26.15 -13.31 17.01
CA VAL A 26 26.80 -12.69 15.83
C VAL A 26 26.30 -13.34 14.54
N TYR A 27 26.26 -14.67 14.47
CA TYR A 27 25.71 -15.40 13.33
C TYR A 27 24.27 -14.97 13.03
N ALA A 28 23.43 -14.87 14.06
CA ALA A 28 22.04 -14.47 13.92
C ALA A 28 21.89 -13.07 13.31
N ASN A 29 22.66 -12.12 13.80
CA ASN A 29 22.64 -10.74 13.30
C ASN A 29 23.12 -10.65 11.86
N VAL A 30 24.23 -11.33 11.51
CA VAL A 30 24.75 -11.34 10.14
C VAL A 30 23.74 -11.94 9.16
N ARG A 31 23.10 -13.06 9.53
CA ARG A 31 22.07 -13.68 8.68
C ARG A 31 20.87 -12.76 8.43
N VAL A 32 20.40 -12.07 9.47
CA VAL A 32 19.27 -11.14 9.36
C VAL A 32 19.63 -9.90 8.57
N GLU A 33 20.83 -9.35 8.75
CA GLU A 33 21.30 -8.18 8.01
C GLU A 33 21.53 -8.48 6.54
N ASN A 34 22.15 -9.62 6.21
CA ASN A 34 22.33 -10.04 4.82
C ASN A 34 20.98 -10.23 4.10
N ALA A 35 19.96 -10.75 4.79
CA ALA A 35 18.61 -10.84 4.23
C ALA A 35 18.01 -9.44 3.94
N ALA A 36 18.34 -8.44 4.76
CA ALA A 36 17.78 -7.09 4.66
C ALA A 36 18.51 -6.15 3.69
N GLU A 37 19.81 -6.37 3.44
CA GLU A 37 20.74 -5.41 2.82
C GLU A 37 20.26 -4.81 1.48
N ARG A 38 19.52 -5.59 0.67
CA ARG A 38 19.02 -5.13 -0.65
C ARG A 38 17.52 -4.89 -0.72
N ARG A 39 16.81 -5.09 0.40
CA ARG A 39 15.33 -5.02 0.47
C ARG A 39 14.84 -3.96 1.44
N LEU A 40 15.76 -3.19 2.03
CA LEU A 40 15.47 -2.12 2.97
C LEU A 40 15.63 -0.76 2.30
N TYR A 41 14.53 -0.01 2.25
CA TYR A 41 14.46 1.31 1.65
C TYR A 41 14.33 2.39 2.72
N ALA A 42 14.87 3.58 2.42
CA ALA A 42 14.82 4.74 3.30
C ALA A 42 13.89 5.85 2.79
N THR A 43 13.54 5.82 1.49
CA THR A 43 12.70 6.84 0.84
C THR A 43 11.58 6.17 0.06
N VAL A 44 10.38 6.77 0.08
CA VAL A 44 9.18 6.23 -0.55
C VAL A 44 9.36 6.07 -2.07
N ASP A 45 10.02 7.02 -2.73
CA ASP A 45 10.21 7.01 -4.18
C ASP A 45 10.96 5.78 -4.69
N SER A 46 11.89 5.26 -3.87
CA SER A 46 12.73 4.11 -4.19
C SER A 46 12.05 2.76 -3.99
N VAL A 47 10.91 2.73 -3.30
CA VAL A 47 10.17 1.49 -3.03
C VAL A 47 9.46 1.03 -4.31
N PRO A 48 9.56 -0.26 -4.69
CA PRO A 48 8.77 -0.80 -5.79
C PRO A 48 7.28 -0.85 -5.41
N HIS A 49 6.41 -0.84 -6.42
CA HIS A 49 4.99 -1.01 -6.20
C HIS A 49 4.67 -2.42 -5.68
N ASN A 50 3.88 -2.52 -4.62
CA ASN A 50 3.29 -3.77 -4.14
C ASN A 50 1.82 -3.54 -3.82
N LYS A 51 0.95 -4.51 -4.09
CA LYS A 51 -0.50 -4.39 -3.81
C LYS A 51 -0.78 -4.07 -2.34
N VAL A 52 0.01 -4.63 -1.42
CA VAL A 52 -0.26 -4.55 0.01
C VAL A 52 0.98 -4.09 0.79
N ALA A 53 0.78 -3.15 1.72
CA ALA A 53 1.70 -2.85 2.80
C ALA A 53 1.30 -3.59 4.08
N LEU A 54 2.28 -4.17 4.79
CA LEU A 54 2.11 -4.66 6.16
C LEU A 54 2.66 -3.61 7.13
N LEU A 55 1.75 -2.87 7.76
CA LEU A 55 2.07 -1.94 8.84
C LEU A 55 2.16 -2.71 10.15
N LEU A 56 3.39 -2.89 10.65
CA LEU A 56 3.62 -3.59 11.90
C LEU A 56 3.21 -2.71 13.09
N GLY A 57 2.54 -3.33 14.07
CA GLY A 57 2.05 -2.69 15.27
C GLY A 57 3.14 -2.14 16.18
N THR A 58 2.81 -1.05 16.86
CA THR A 58 3.60 -0.44 17.92
C THR A 58 2.68 0.38 18.81
N ASN A 59 3.09 0.62 20.05
CA ASN A 59 2.23 1.28 21.02
C ASN A 59 1.97 2.74 20.64
N PRO A 60 0.71 3.23 20.55
CA PRO A 60 0.43 4.63 20.27
C PRO A 60 0.96 5.56 21.37
N LEU A 61 1.09 5.05 22.60
CA LEU A 61 1.61 5.78 23.75
C LEU A 61 2.91 5.16 24.25
N ASN A 62 3.83 5.98 24.72
CA ASN A 62 5.01 5.49 25.42
C ASN A 62 4.67 5.14 26.88
N ARG A 63 5.64 4.56 27.61
CA ARG A 63 5.48 4.20 29.04
C ARG A 63 5.10 5.35 29.97
N ARG A 64 5.20 6.60 29.51
CA ARG A 64 4.84 7.81 30.26
C ARG A 64 3.49 8.39 29.80
N GLY A 65 2.73 7.66 28.98
CA GLY A 65 1.43 8.10 28.44
C GLY A 65 1.51 9.20 27.39
N ARG A 66 2.70 9.50 26.86
CA ARG A 66 2.87 10.51 25.78
C ARG A 66 2.80 9.84 24.41
N PRO A 67 2.42 10.57 23.35
CA PRO A 67 2.45 10.05 21.99
C PRO A 67 3.80 9.41 21.63
N ASN A 68 3.74 8.22 21.04
CA ASN A 68 4.92 7.47 20.67
C ASN A 68 5.42 7.91 19.29
N SER A 69 6.64 8.43 19.21
CA SER A 69 7.24 8.82 17.94
C SER A 69 7.39 7.65 16.97
N TYR A 70 7.53 6.42 17.46
CA TYR A 70 7.58 5.23 16.61
C TYR A 70 6.25 4.99 15.91
N PHE A 71 5.14 5.18 16.62
CA PHE A 71 3.80 5.03 16.07
C PHE A 71 3.55 6.09 15.02
N ILE A 72 3.73 7.37 15.39
CA ILE A 72 3.50 8.51 14.50
C ILE A 72 4.32 8.36 13.21
N ASN A 73 5.61 8.06 13.33
CA ASN A 73 6.46 7.97 12.14
C ASN A 73 6.08 6.78 11.24
N ARG A 74 5.63 5.65 11.80
CA ARG A 74 5.12 4.53 10.98
C ARG A 74 3.83 4.89 10.26
N ILE A 75 2.90 5.59 10.93
CA ILE A 75 1.66 6.07 10.30
C ILE A 75 1.96 7.04 9.17
N ASN A 76 2.85 8.01 9.40
CA ASN A 76 3.25 8.98 8.37
C ASN A 76 3.85 8.27 7.15
N THR A 77 4.81 7.37 7.36
CA THR A 77 5.42 6.60 6.27
C THR A 77 4.39 5.73 5.54
N ALA A 78 3.42 5.13 6.23
CA ALA A 78 2.38 4.33 5.61
C ALA A 78 1.42 5.17 4.76
N ALA A 79 1.01 6.34 5.26
CA ALA A 79 0.19 7.28 4.50
C ALA A 79 0.94 7.83 3.28
N GLU A 80 2.21 8.23 3.44
CA GLU A 80 3.05 8.69 2.32
C GLU A 80 3.18 7.63 1.23
N LEU A 81 3.36 6.37 1.62
CA LEU A 81 3.51 5.25 0.67
C LEU A 81 2.23 4.97 -0.11
N TYR A 82 1.08 5.09 0.55
CA TYR A 82 -0.24 5.01 -0.11
C TYR A 82 -0.47 6.20 -1.06
N HIS A 83 -0.22 7.43 -0.60
CA HIS A 83 -0.42 8.64 -1.43
C HIS A 83 0.51 8.69 -2.64
N ALA A 84 1.71 8.15 -2.52
CA ALA A 84 2.66 7.98 -3.63
C ALA A 84 2.26 6.86 -4.61
N GLY A 85 1.16 6.15 -4.37
CA GLY A 85 0.70 5.04 -5.21
C GLY A 85 1.69 3.88 -5.23
N LYS A 86 2.45 3.68 -4.15
CA LYS A 86 3.38 2.55 -4.01
C LYS A 86 2.71 1.31 -3.42
N VAL A 87 1.59 1.50 -2.73
CA VAL A 87 0.70 0.43 -2.25
C VAL A 87 -0.77 0.78 -2.42
N ASP A 88 -1.58 -0.24 -2.64
CA ASP A 88 -3.03 -0.10 -2.79
C ASP A 88 -3.77 -0.29 -1.46
N PHE A 89 -3.34 -1.26 -0.65
CA PHE A 89 -3.93 -1.55 0.66
C PHE A 89 -2.90 -1.54 1.78
N ILE A 90 -3.35 -1.22 2.99
CA ILE A 90 -2.52 -1.29 4.21
C ILE A 90 -3.15 -2.28 5.18
N ILE A 91 -2.44 -3.37 5.48
CA ILE A 91 -2.76 -4.25 6.61
C ILE A 91 -2.18 -3.62 7.88
N ALA A 92 -3.04 -3.13 8.76
CA ALA A 92 -2.70 -2.66 10.10
C ALA A 92 -2.69 -3.85 11.07
N SER A 93 -1.52 -4.47 11.25
CA SER A 93 -1.36 -5.69 12.06
C SER A 93 -0.78 -5.39 13.44
N GLY A 94 -1.52 -5.73 14.49
CA GLY A 94 -1.14 -5.45 15.87
C GLY A 94 -1.88 -6.31 16.88
N ASP A 95 -1.60 -6.06 18.15
CA ASP A 95 -2.19 -6.78 19.28
C ASP A 95 -3.49 -6.11 19.75
N ASN A 96 -4.49 -6.93 20.11
CA ASN A 96 -5.76 -6.51 20.73
C ASN A 96 -6.11 -7.35 21.98
N HIS A 97 -5.12 -7.97 22.65
CA HIS A 97 -5.37 -8.93 23.75
C HIS A 97 -5.99 -8.29 25.01
N THR A 98 -6.03 -6.96 25.11
CA THR A 98 -6.56 -6.23 26.27
C THR A 98 -7.65 -5.25 25.83
N LYS A 99 -8.83 -5.30 26.46
CA LYS A 99 -9.99 -4.41 26.17
C LYS A 99 -9.69 -2.90 26.21
N LEU A 100 -8.59 -2.49 26.83
CA LEU A 100 -8.14 -1.10 26.93
C LEU A 100 -7.11 -0.71 25.85
N TYR A 101 -6.81 -1.61 24.91
CA TYR A 101 -5.63 -1.49 24.08
C TYR A 101 -5.81 -2.20 22.72
N ASP A 102 -6.22 -1.42 21.73
CA ASP A 102 -6.46 -1.86 20.36
C ASP A 102 -5.51 -1.11 19.41
N GLU A 103 -4.34 -1.70 19.13
CA GLU A 103 -3.35 -1.08 18.24
C GLU A 103 -3.85 -0.98 16.80
N PRO A 104 -4.46 -2.02 16.19
CA PRO A 104 -4.99 -1.93 14.83
C PRO A 104 -6.01 -0.82 14.64
N THR A 105 -6.95 -0.65 15.58
CA THR A 105 -7.95 0.42 15.50
C THR A 105 -7.30 1.80 15.61
N ALA A 106 -6.33 1.99 16.51
CA ALA A 106 -5.59 3.24 16.60
C ALA A 106 -4.83 3.55 15.30
N MET A 107 -4.25 2.53 14.66
CA MET A 107 -3.57 2.69 13.36
C MET A 107 -4.56 3.09 12.26
N ARG A 108 -5.73 2.44 12.16
CA ARG A 108 -6.77 2.81 11.19
C ARG A 108 -7.22 4.25 11.36
N ASP A 109 -7.60 4.64 12.58
CA ASP A 109 -8.11 5.99 12.84
C ASP A 109 -7.05 7.05 12.50
N SER A 110 -5.78 6.74 12.79
CA SER A 110 -4.67 7.61 12.43
C SER A 110 -4.44 7.67 10.91
N LEU A 111 -4.52 6.56 10.19
CA LEU A 111 -4.38 6.53 8.73
C LEU A 111 -5.51 7.28 8.03
N ILE A 112 -6.74 7.13 8.51
CA ILE A 112 -7.91 7.91 8.03
C ILE A 112 -7.68 9.40 8.24
N ALA A 113 -7.16 9.80 9.41
CA ALA A 113 -6.80 11.20 9.66
C ALA A 113 -5.69 11.73 8.73
N HIS A 114 -4.88 10.84 8.13
CA HIS A 114 -3.87 11.19 7.13
C HIS A 114 -4.38 11.04 5.68
N GLY A 115 -5.69 10.85 5.48
CA GLY A 115 -6.33 10.83 4.16
C GLY A 115 -6.31 9.47 3.45
N VAL A 116 -5.98 8.38 4.15
CA VAL A 116 -6.15 7.02 3.61
C VAL A 116 -7.61 6.60 3.77
N PRO A 117 -8.32 6.22 2.70
CA PRO A 117 -9.70 5.74 2.79
C PRO A 117 -9.85 4.48 3.66
N GLU A 118 -10.96 4.36 4.39
CA GLU A 118 -11.21 3.23 5.31
C GLU A 118 -11.23 1.87 4.58
N ASP A 119 -11.80 1.84 3.37
CA ASP A 119 -11.85 0.66 2.49
C ASP A 119 -10.48 0.21 1.97
N ARG A 120 -9.43 1.00 2.17
CA ARG A 120 -8.03 0.66 1.85
C ARG A 120 -7.25 0.17 3.06
N ILE A 121 -7.86 0.15 4.24
CA ILE A 121 -7.21 -0.25 5.50
C ILE A 121 -7.82 -1.56 5.99
N ILE A 122 -6.97 -2.57 6.17
CA ILE A 122 -7.37 -3.91 6.60
C ILE A 122 -6.84 -4.13 8.01
N LEU A 123 -7.71 -4.43 8.96
CA LEU A 123 -7.33 -4.66 10.35
C LEU A 123 -6.91 -6.11 10.58
N ASP A 124 -5.76 -6.30 11.21
CA ASP A 124 -5.30 -7.61 11.69
C ASP A 124 -5.03 -7.57 13.20
N PHE A 125 -5.95 -8.15 13.97
CA PHE A 125 -5.95 -8.15 15.44
C PHE A 125 -5.15 -9.30 16.08
N ALA A 126 -4.56 -10.19 15.27
CA ALA A 126 -3.83 -11.36 15.76
C ALA A 126 -2.31 -11.26 15.49
N GLY A 127 -1.80 -10.03 15.40
CA GLY A 127 -0.38 -9.70 15.19
C GLY A 127 0.47 -9.70 16.47
N PHE A 128 0.36 -10.73 17.32
CA PHE A 128 1.00 -10.76 18.65
C PHE A 128 2.54 -10.76 18.60
N ARG A 129 3.11 -11.36 17.55
CA ARG A 129 4.54 -11.37 17.25
C ARG A 129 4.74 -11.00 15.80
N THR A 130 5.94 -10.56 15.46
CA THR A 130 6.32 -10.30 14.06
C THR A 130 6.14 -11.53 13.17
N LEU A 131 6.39 -12.73 13.71
CA LEU A 131 6.10 -13.99 13.01
C LEU A 131 4.61 -14.13 12.71
N ASP A 132 3.74 -13.81 13.68
CA ASP A 132 2.29 -13.94 13.52
C ASP A 132 1.79 -12.99 12.41
N SER A 133 2.20 -11.71 12.42
CA SER A 133 1.84 -10.75 11.36
C SER A 133 2.32 -11.18 9.97
N VAL A 134 3.57 -11.66 9.86
CA VAL A 134 4.17 -12.07 8.58
C VAL A 134 3.49 -13.32 8.01
N VAL A 135 3.28 -14.35 8.84
CA VAL A 135 2.64 -15.59 8.38
C VAL A 135 1.17 -15.34 8.04
N ARG A 136 0.46 -14.55 8.85
CA ARG A 136 -0.94 -14.20 8.57
C ARG A 136 -1.08 -13.38 7.29
N ALA A 137 -0.16 -12.45 7.00
CA ALA A 137 -0.16 -11.75 5.71
C ALA A 137 -0.22 -12.71 4.51
N LYS A 138 0.51 -13.83 4.58
CA LYS A 138 0.48 -14.86 3.55
C LYS A 138 -0.75 -15.77 3.64
N GLU A 139 -0.96 -16.41 4.78
CA GLU A 139 -1.96 -17.48 4.93
C GLU A 139 -3.40 -16.95 5.04
N VAL A 140 -3.60 -15.83 5.71
CA VAL A 140 -4.92 -15.24 5.95
C VAL A 140 -5.27 -14.24 4.85
N PHE A 141 -4.33 -13.38 4.48
CA PHE A 141 -4.58 -12.30 3.51
C PHE A 141 -4.16 -12.64 2.07
N GLY A 142 -3.52 -13.80 1.86
CA GLY A 142 -3.13 -14.26 0.53
C GLY A 142 -2.02 -13.44 -0.13
N CYS A 143 -1.19 -12.75 0.65
CA CYS A 143 -0.11 -11.92 0.12
C CYS A 143 1.15 -12.75 -0.15
N ASP A 144 1.46 -12.97 -1.43
CA ASP A 144 2.74 -13.58 -1.84
C ASP A 144 3.89 -12.55 -1.87
N SER A 145 3.57 -11.28 -2.12
CA SER A 145 4.50 -10.15 -2.04
C SER A 145 3.91 -8.95 -1.29
N LEU A 146 4.75 -8.21 -0.55
CA LEU A 146 4.30 -7.05 0.23
C LEU A 146 5.42 -6.05 0.58
N THR A 147 5.02 -4.87 1.02
CA THR A 147 5.92 -3.85 1.61
C THR A 147 5.75 -3.79 3.13
N ILE A 148 6.77 -4.12 3.91
CA ILE A 148 6.74 -4.03 5.38
C ILE A 148 7.08 -2.60 5.83
N ILE A 149 6.31 -2.08 6.79
CA ILE A 149 6.50 -0.74 7.35
C ILE A 149 6.79 -0.85 8.85
N SER A 150 8.02 -0.53 9.24
CA SER A 150 8.49 -0.46 10.62
C SER A 150 9.79 0.34 10.72
N GLN A 151 10.52 0.26 11.83
CA GLN A 151 11.89 0.79 11.94
C GLN A 151 12.90 -0.19 11.37
N ALA A 152 14.07 0.32 10.94
CA ALA A 152 15.14 -0.44 10.28
C ALA A 152 15.48 -1.78 10.97
N ASP A 153 15.75 -1.77 12.28
CA ASP A 153 16.15 -2.99 13.00
C ASP A 153 15.03 -4.06 13.02
N HIS A 154 13.77 -3.60 13.14
CA HIS A 154 12.59 -4.47 13.17
C HIS A 154 12.23 -4.95 11.76
N ASN A 155 12.37 -4.11 10.75
CA ASN A 155 12.22 -4.47 9.34
C ASN A 155 13.19 -5.57 8.93
N ALA A 156 14.45 -5.49 9.33
CA ALA A 156 15.42 -6.54 9.00
C ALA A 156 14.95 -7.91 9.53
N ARG A 157 14.45 -7.95 10.76
CA ARG A 157 13.86 -9.17 11.35
C ARG A 157 12.63 -9.65 10.57
N ALA A 158 11.74 -8.73 10.22
CA ALA A 158 10.51 -9.06 9.50
C ALA A 158 10.79 -9.56 8.07
N LEU A 159 11.77 -8.99 7.38
CA LEU A 159 12.24 -9.45 6.07
C LEU A 159 12.80 -10.87 6.13
N TYR A 160 13.61 -11.17 7.14
CA TYR A 160 14.13 -12.53 7.34
C TYR A 160 13.01 -13.54 7.59
N LEU A 161 12.02 -13.18 8.41
CA LEU A 161 10.82 -14.00 8.63
C LEU A 161 10.03 -14.21 7.34
N ALA A 162 9.83 -13.16 6.54
CA ALA A 162 9.12 -13.25 5.27
C ALA A 162 9.82 -14.22 4.30
N GLU A 163 11.14 -14.09 4.16
CA GLU A 163 11.95 -14.98 3.33
C GLU A 163 11.88 -16.44 3.79
N CYS A 164 11.97 -16.69 5.11
CA CYS A 164 11.85 -18.05 5.65
C CYS A 164 10.47 -18.68 5.42
N ASN A 165 9.42 -17.87 5.23
CA ASN A 165 8.06 -18.31 4.92
C ASN A 165 7.74 -18.21 3.42
N GLY A 166 8.75 -18.01 2.56
CA GLY A 166 8.61 -17.95 1.10
C GLY A 166 7.71 -16.80 0.64
N MET A 167 7.82 -15.63 1.28
CA MET A 167 7.08 -14.42 0.92
C MET A 167 8.07 -13.36 0.42
N GLU A 168 7.77 -12.77 -0.74
CA GLU A 168 8.59 -11.72 -1.34
C GLU A 168 8.30 -10.37 -0.70
N ALA A 169 9.06 -10.03 0.34
CA ALA A 169 8.90 -8.77 1.05
C ALA A 169 10.04 -7.79 0.75
N VAL A 170 9.67 -6.52 0.55
CA VAL A 170 10.55 -5.35 0.74
C VAL A 170 10.13 -4.60 2.00
N ALA A 171 10.96 -3.72 2.53
CA ALA A 171 10.61 -2.93 3.70
C ALA A 171 11.03 -1.48 3.58
N ILE A 172 10.21 -0.56 4.07
CA ILE A 172 10.56 0.86 4.23
C ILE A 172 10.76 1.19 5.70
N SER A 173 11.86 1.88 6.00
CA SER A 173 12.21 2.27 7.36
C SER A 173 11.58 3.62 7.73
N ALA A 174 10.63 3.61 8.65
CA ALA A 174 10.11 4.83 9.26
C ALA A 174 11.24 5.56 10.00
N PRO A 175 11.41 6.88 9.79
CA PRO A 175 12.50 7.64 10.39
C PRO A 175 12.38 7.64 11.91
N LEU A 176 13.51 7.69 12.62
CA LEU A 176 13.51 7.75 14.08
C LEU A 176 14.59 8.70 14.59
N ARG A 177 14.15 9.74 15.31
CA ARG A 177 15.03 10.63 16.08
C ARG A 177 15.05 10.17 17.53
N ALA A 178 15.94 9.24 17.84
CA ALA A 178 16.19 8.77 19.20
C ALA A 178 17.64 9.07 19.63
N GLY A 179 17.81 9.48 20.90
CA GLY A 179 19.12 9.69 21.50
C GLY A 179 19.96 8.40 21.56
N ARG A 180 21.29 8.55 21.60
CA ARG A 180 22.26 7.44 21.48
C ARG A 180 21.98 6.26 22.44
N TRP A 181 21.67 6.56 23.71
CA TRP A 181 21.35 5.56 24.73
C TRP A 181 20.07 4.76 24.48
N VAL A 182 19.04 5.40 23.91
CA VAL A 182 17.78 4.71 23.59
C VAL A 182 18.01 3.78 22.41
N ARG A 183 18.77 4.25 21.40
CA ARG A 183 19.13 3.46 20.22
C ARG A 183 19.93 2.20 20.59
N THR A 184 20.97 2.33 21.42
CA THR A 184 21.79 1.17 21.83
C THR A 184 20.99 0.14 22.62
N ARG A 185 20.12 0.58 23.54
CA ARG A 185 19.25 -0.32 24.29
C ARG A 185 18.27 -1.08 23.38
N LEU A 186 17.73 -0.40 22.37
CA LEU A 186 16.83 -1.02 21.40
C LEU A 186 17.56 -2.00 20.50
N ALA A 187 18.74 -1.64 19.99
CA ALA A 187 19.57 -2.55 19.20
C ALA A 187 19.89 -3.84 19.98
N LEU A 188 20.27 -3.73 21.26
CA LEU A 188 20.51 -4.89 22.11
C LEU A 188 19.25 -5.76 22.29
N ARG A 189 18.09 -5.13 22.48
CA ARG A 189 16.81 -5.84 22.55
C ARG A 189 16.51 -6.57 21.24
N GLU A 190 16.79 -5.93 20.10
CA GLU A 190 16.61 -6.55 18.78
C GLU A 190 17.57 -7.71 18.56
N TRP A 191 18.82 -7.63 19.01
CA TRP A 191 19.76 -8.76 18.94
C TRP A 191 19.23 -9.98 19.68
N LEU A 192 18.80 -9.81 20.93
CA LEU A 192 18.18 -10.91 21.70
C LEU A 192 16.89 -11.43 21.06
N ALA A 193 16.13 -10.55 20.41
CA ALA A 193 14.92 -10.95 19.71
C ALA A 193 15.22 -11.72 18.40
N ARG A 194 16.32 -11.41 17.70
CA ARG A 194 16.80 -12.18 16.54
C ARG A 194 17.26 -13.58 16.96
N ASP A 195 17.94 -13.70 18.10
CA ASP A 195 18.35 -14.98 18.67
C ASP A 195 17.13 -15.87 18.98
N LYS A 196 16.14 -15.31 19.68
CA LYS A 196 14.88 -16.00 19.97
C LYS A 196 14.14 -16.40 18.69
N MET A 197 14.10 -15.51 17.69
CA MET A 197 13.44 -15.78 16.41
C MET A 197 14.07 -16.97 15.67
N LEU A 198 15.40 -17.03 15.61
CA LEU A 198 16.07 -18.16 14.95
C LEU A 198 15.80 -19.48 15.66
N LEU A 199 15.79 -19.47 16.99
CA LEU A 199 15.38 -20.66 17.76
C LEU A 199 13.92 -21.02 17.45
N ASP A 200 13.01 -20.05 17.44
CA ASP A 200 11.60 -20.28 17.12
C ASP A 200 11.43 -20.91 15.70
N ILE A 201 12.21 -20.47 14.71
CA ILE A 201 12.23 -21.06 13.37
C ILE A 201 12.79 -22.49 13.40
N TRP A 202 13.93 -22.71 14.06
CA TRP A 202 14.56 -24.04 14.13
C TRP A 202 13.69 -25.07 14.86
N PHE A 203 12.90 -24.63 15.85
CA PHE A 203 11.93 -25.48 16.53
C PHE A 203 10.55 -25.51 15.85
N GLY A 204 10.40 -24.90 14.67
CA GLY A 204 9.19 -24.98 13.85
C GLY A 204 7.94 -24.39 14.51
N LYS A 205 8.09 -23.34 15.34
CA LYS A 205 6.94 -22.71 15.99
C LYS A 205 6.00 -22.09 14.98
N GLN A 206 4.73 -22.48 15.08
CA GLN A 206 3.64 -21.95 14.27
C GLN A 206 3.10 -20.63 14.83
N PRO A 207 2.38 -19.84 14.00
CA PRO A 207 1.66 -18.66 14.48
C PRO A 207 0.54 -19.04 15.46
N HIS A 208 0.19 -18.14 16.37
CA HIS A 208 -0.82 -18.46 17.40
C HIS A 208 -2.23 -18.64 16.84
N PHE A 209 -2.61 -17.84 15.83
CA PHE A 209 -3.95 -17.84 15.26
C PHE A 209 -3.87 -17.66 13.75
N LEU A 210 -4.29 -18.70 13.02
CA LEU A 210 -4.61 -18.64 11.60
C LEU A 210 -6.14 -18.63 11.53
N GLY A 211 -6.71 -17.47 11.22
CA GLY A 211 -8.17 -17.30 11.15
C GLY A 211 -8.72 -17.76 9.80
N GLU A 212 -9.96 -17.38 9.49
CA GLU A 212 -10.52 -17.52 8.14
C GLU A 212 -9.77 -16.62 7.15
N LYS A 213 -9.67 -17.07 5.89
CA LYS A 213 -9.01 -16.33 4.82
C LYS A 213 -9.82 -15.09 4.47
N ILE A 214 -9.16 -13.93 4.43
CA ILE A 214 -9.75 -12.64 4.06
C ILE A 214 -9.21 -12.29 2.66
N GLU A 215 -10.10 -12.20 1.68
CA GLU A 215 -9.71 -11.81 0.33
C GLU A 215 -9.51 -10.29 0.26
N ILE A 216 -8.27 -9.87 -0.05
CA ILE A 216 -7.98 -8.47 -0.35
C ILE A 216 -8.50 -8.17 -1.75
N PRO A 217 -9.40 -7.17 -1.93
CA PRO A 217 -9.94 -6.83 -3.23
C PRO A 217 -8.82 -6.58 -4.23
N ASP A 218 -9.01 -7.00 -5.47
CA ASP A 218 -8.05 -6.71 -6.53
C ASP A 218 -8.25 -5.30 -7.04
N VAL A 219 -7.27 -4.43 -6.79
CA VAL A 219 -7.23 -3.11 -7.40
C VAL A 219 -6.77 -3.32 -8.83
N MET A 220 -7.70 -3.13 -9.75
CA MET A 220 -7.38 -3.19 -11.16
C MET A 220 -6.35 -2.12 -11.49
N THR A 221 -5.20 -2.54 -12.00
CA THR A 221 -4.21 -1.63 -12.56
C THR A 221 -4.85 -0.88 -13.72
N GLN A 222 -5.20 0.39 -13.50
CA GLN A 222 -5.83 1.21 -14.52
C GLN A 222 -4.83 1.53 -15.61
N LYS A 223 -5.19 1.20 -16.85
CA LYS A 223 -4.45 1.64 -18.02
C LYS A 223 -4.89 3.06 -18.36
N SER A 224 -3.99 4.01 -18.13
CA SER A 224 -4.12 5.40 -18.54
C SER A 224 -3.09 5.73 -19.61
N TYR A 225 -3.51 6.42 -20.65
CA TYR A 225 -2.64 6.89 -21.74
C TYR A 225 -3.25 8.11 -22.42
N ALA A 226 -2.43 8.89 -23.12
CA ALA A 226 -2.86 10.09 -23.83
C ALA A 226 -2.18 10.16 -25.20
N THR A 227 -2.80 10.92 -26.13
CA THR A 227 -2.22 11.16 -27.46
C THR A 227 -1.02 12.09 -27.44
N ALA A 228 -0.86 12.87 -26.37
CA ALA A 228 0.28 13.73 -26.11
C ALA A 228 0.74 13.59 -24.65
N GLU A 229 2.04 13.81 -24.42
CA GLU A 229 2.60 13.85 -23.07
C GLU A 229 2.04 15.01 -22.24
N GLY A 230 2.18 14.93 -20.92
CA GLY A 230 1.82 16.03 -20.01
C GLY A 230 0.54 15.79 -19.22
N MET A 231 -0.51 15.22 -19.83
CA MET A 231 -1.75 14.94 -19.11
C MET A 231 -1.86 13.48 -18.71
N THR A 232 -2.14 13.23 -17.44
CA THR A 232 -2.53 11.91 -16.94
C THR A 232 -3.96 11.94 -16.42
N MET A 233 -4.69 10.84 -16.62
CA MET A 233 -6.07 10.69 -16.16
C MET A 233 -6.20 9.40 -15.35
N ARG A 234 -6.80 9.47 -14.15
CA ARG A 234 -7.00 8.30 -13.29
C ARG A 234 -8.39 8.36 -12.65
N ILE A 235 -9.05 7.22 -12.48
CA ILE A 235 -10.27 7.16 -11.68
C ILE A 235 -9.87 6.92 -10.22
N VAL A 236 -10.30 7.80 -9.32
CA VAL A 236 -9.81 7.88 -7.93
C VAL A 236 -10.13 6.62 -7.11
N SER A 237 -11.24 5.94 -7.42
CA SER A 237 -11.62 4.65 -6.82
C SER A 237 -11.69 3.59 -7.93
N PRO A 238 -10.57 2.92 -8.25
CA PRO A 238 -10.46 1.96 -9.34
C PRO A 238 -11.15 0.61 -9.09
N ASP A 239 -11.75 0.41 -7.90
CA ASP A 239 -12.47 -0.82 -7.60
C ASP A 239 -13.56 -1.06 -8.66
N PRO A 240 -13.92 -2.32 -8.91
CA PRO A 240 -14.92 -2.61 -9.92
C PRO A 240 -16.19 -1.79 -9.69
N ILE A 241 -16.53 -0.97 -10.67
CA ILE A 241 -17.63 -0.03 -10.54
C ILE A 241 -18.92 -0.83 -10.56
N SER A 242 -19.76 -0.67 -9.56
CA SER A 242 -21.04 -1.37 -9.49
C SER A 242 -21.95 -0.96 -10.65
N SER A 243 -22.59 -1.94 -11.27
CA SER A 243 -23.72 -1.67 -12.16
C SER A 243 -25.01 -1.46 -11.35
N PRO A 244 -25.78 -0.38 -11.58
CA PRO A 244 -25.59 0.66 -12.59
C PRO A 244 -24.54 1.71 -12.18
N VAL A 245 -23.76 2.19 -13.16
CA VAL A 245 -22.72 3.20 -12.93
C VAL A 245 -23.36 4.58 -12.73
N ASP A 246 -23.44 5.05 -11.48
CA ASP A 246 -23.98 6.38 -11.16
C ASP A 246 -22.99 7.51 -11.48
N SER A 247 -21.75 7.39 -10.98
CA SER A 247 -20.72 8.39 -11.23
C SER A 247 -19.30 7.84 -11.14
N LEU A 248 -18.38 8.51 -11.83
CA LEU A 248 -16.94 8.24 -11.85
C LEU A 248 -16.22 9.50 -11.41
N VAL A 249 -15.43 9.42 -10.34
CA VAL A 249 -14.56 10.53 -9.94
C VAL A 249 -13.23 10.37 -10.64
N VAL A 250 -12.92 11.32 -11.51
CA VAL A 250 -11.76 11.27 -12.39
C VAL A 250 -10.82 12.40 -12.02
N GLU A 251 -9.58 12.05 -11.71
CA GLU A 251 -8.48 12.96 -11.43
C GLU A 251 -7.62 13.17 -12.66
N PHE A 252 -7.30 14.43 -12.90
CA PHE A 252 -6.44 14.88 -13.98
C PHE A 252 -5.23 15.56 -13.38
N THR A 253 -4.06 15.27 -13.92
CA THR A 253 -2.80 15.91 -13.51
C THR A 253 -2.11 16.49 -14.73
N ASN A 254 -1.65 17.74 -14.61
CA ASN A 254 -0.83 18.41 -15.60
C ASN A 254 0.63 18.35 -15.17
N ASN A 255 1.43 17.58 -15.91
CA ASN A 255 2.85 17.38 -15.69
C ASN A 255 3.72 18.24 -16.64
N ARG A 256 3.13 19.24 -17.31
CA ARG A 256 3.84 20.18 -18.17
C ARG A 256 3.92 21.56 -17.52
N ASP A 257 4.98 22.28 -17.85
CA ASP A 257 5.17 23.69 -17.52
C ASP A 257 4.38 24.63 -18.45
N ALA A 258 3.09 24.33 -18.63
CA ALA A 258 2.15 25.17 -19.36
C ALA A 258 0.74 24.93 -18.84
N ASP A 259 -0.10 25.97 -18.84
CA ASP A 259 -1.52 25.82 -18.50
C ASP A 259 -2.24 24.89 -19.48
N MET A 260 -3.03 23.95 -18.97
CA MET A 260 -3.82 23.01 -19.75
C MET A 260 -5.31 23.36 -19.64
N THR A 261 -6.09 23.16 -20.69
CA THR A 261 -7.56 23.27 -20.63
C THR A 261 -8.28 21.98 -21.04
N THR A 262 -9.42 21.68 -20.39
CA THR A 262 -10.32 20.57 -20.73
C THR A 262 -11.77 20.93 -20.40
N GLY A 263 -12.75 20.34 -21.09
CA GLY A 263 -14.18 20.63 -20.88
C GLY A 263 -14.94 19.56 -20.09
N GLU A 264 -16.25 19.77 -19.93
CA GLU A 264 -17.18 18.80 -19.32
C GLU A 264 -17.47 17.59 -20.22
N TRP A 265 -17.42 17.77 -21.54
CA TRP A 265 -17.70 16.71 -22.52
C TRP A 265 -16.85 15.45 -22.26
N TYR A 266 -17.45 14.28 -22.47
CA TYR A 266 -16.79 12.98 -22.34
C TYR A 266 -17.39 11.98 -23.34
N ARG A 267 -16.61 10.95 -23.67
CA ARG A 267 -17.08 9.77 -24.42
C ARG A 267 -16.68 8.50 -23.69
N ILE A 268 -17.49 7.46 -23.80
CA ILE A 268 -17.14 6.13 -23.32
C ILE A 268 -17.03 5.20 -24.51
N ASP A 269 -15.90 4.50 -24.58
CA ASP A 269 -15.66 3.44 -25.55
C ASP A 269 -15.76 2.08 -24.84
N THR A 270 -16.22 1.06 -25.56
CA THR A 270 -16.18 -0.34 -25.16
C THR A 270 -15.32 -1.13 -26.13
N LYS A 271 -14.82 -2.28 -25.70
CA LYS A 271 -13.99 -3.16 -26.52
C LYS A 271 -14.88 -4.11 -27.33
N SER A 272 -14.79 -4.02 -28.66
CA SER A 272 -15.45 -4.97 -29.57
C SER A 272 -14.85 -6.39 -29.45
N GLU A 273 -15.57 -7.40 -29.95
CA GLU A 273 -15.08 -8.79 -29.99
C GLU A 273 -13.73 -8.94 -30.74
N GLY A 274 -13.48 -8.08 -31.73
CA GLY A 274 -12.20 -8.01 -32.46
C GLY A 274 -11.09 -7.25 -31.73
N GLY A 275 -11.32 -6.80 -30.50
CA GLY A 275 -10.34 -6.10 -29.66
C GLY A 275 -10.18 -4.60 -29.92
N ASN A 276 -10.88 -4.05 -30.91
CA ASN A 276 -10.86 -2.61 -31.23
C ASN A 276 -11.78 -1.82 -30.31
N TRP A 277 -11.38 -0.60 -29.96
CA TRP A 277 -12.22 0.35 -29.23
C TRP A 277 -13.27 0.97 -30.14
N THR A 278 -14.54 0.84 -29.74
CA THR A 278 -15.68 1.48 -30.41
C THR A 278 -16.50 2.23 -29.37
N GLN A 279 -17.27 3.23 -29.78
CA GLN A 279 -18.14 3.95 -28.84
C GLN A 279 -19.12 2.97 -28.17
N ALA A 280 -19.31 3.10 -26.85
CA ALA A 280 -20.30 2.33 -26.12
C ALA A 280 -21.72 2.66 -26.61
N PRO A 281 -22.65 1.69 -26.58
CA PRO A 281 -24.05 1.94 -26.95
C PRO A 281 -24.67 3.01 -26.04
N TYR A 282 -25.61 3.77 -26.59
CA TYR A 282 -26.36 4.74 -25.81
C TYR A 282 -27.39 4.06 -24.92
N SER A 283 -27.69 4.67 -23.76
CA SER A 283 -28.74 4.17 -22.86
C SER A 283 -30.13 4.37 -23.47
N GLU A 284 -31.07 3.50 -23.11
CA GLU A 284 -32.48 3.61 -23.54
C GLU A 284 -33.06 5.00 -23.22
N LYS A 285 -32.71 5.55 -22.05
CA LYS A 285 -33.12 6.89 -21.63
C LYS A 285 -32.63 7.98 -22.59
N TYR A 286 -31.38 7.89 -23.06
CA TYR A 286 -30.85 8.87 -24.00
C TYR A 286 -31.47 8.71 -25.40
N LEU A 287 -31.71 7.47 -25.83
CA LEU A 287 -32.40 7.20 -27.09
C LEU A 287 -33.85 7.72 -27.07
N ASP A 288 -34.54 7.60 -25.94
CA ASP A 288 -35.89 8.17 -25.74
C ASP A 288 -35.87 9.69 -25.90
N PHE A 289 -34.90 10.39 -25.29
CA PHE A 289 -34.74 11.84 -25.49
C PHE A 289 -34.54 12.21 -26.96
N LEU A 290 -33.65 11.51 -27.67
CA LEU A 290 -33.43 11.75 -29.11
C LEU A 290 -34.70 11.50 -29.93
N SER A 291 -35.49 10.49 -29.59
CA SER A 291 -36.76 10.19 -30.29
C SER A 291 -37.84 11.26 -30.06
N ASN A 292 -37.71 12.05 -29.00
CA ASN A 292 -38.58 13.17 -28.65
C ASN A 292 -37.97 14.53 -29.06
N ASP A 293 -36.96 14.55 -29.95
CA ASP A 293 -36.24 15.76 -30.40
C ASP A 293 -35.60 16.57 -29.25
N ILE A 294 -35.20 15.89 -28.16
CA ILE A 294 -34.51 16.50 -27.02
C ILE A 294 -32.99 16.30 -27.16
N GLU A 295 -32.26 17.41 -27.27
CA GLU A 295 -30.80 17.42 -27.31
C GLU A 295 -30.17 17.61 -25.92
N VAL A 296 -29.03 16.95 -25.69
CA VAL A 296 -28.24 17.09 -24.46
C VAL A 296 -27.04 17.99 -24.73
N CYS A 297 -27.02 19.15 -24.09
CA CYS A 297 -25.91 20.08 -24.18
C CYS A 297 -24.98 19.94 -22.97
N PHE A 298 -23.67 19.96 -23.23
CA PHE A 298 -22.64 20.04 -22.18
C PHE A 298 -22.14 21.49 -22.10
N ASN A 299 -21.81 21.96 -20.89
CA ASN A 299 -21.28 23.31 -20.78
C ASN A 299 -19.88 23.37 -21.43
N GLY A 300 -19.65 24.43 -22.21
CA GLY A 300 -18.35 24.73 -22.80
C GLY A 300 -17.34 25.33 -21.81
N ILE A 301 -17.59 25.27 -20.50
CA ILE A 301 -16.67 25.83 -19.50
C ILE A 301 -15.40 24.98 -19.50
N GLY A 302 -14.30 25.57 -19.96
CA GLY A 302 -12.98 24.98 -19.90
C GLY A 302 -12.42 25.08 -18.47
N TYR A 303 -12.13 23.94 -17.85
CA TYR A 303 -11.30 23.87 -16.66
C TYR A 303 -9.86 24.17 -17.07
N SER A 304 -9.26 25.22 -16.49
CA SER A 304 -7.84 25.52 -16.65
C SER A 304 -7.05 24.90 -15.50
N LEU A 305 -6.01 24.14 -15.82
CA LEU A 305 -5.14 23.46 -14.88
C LEU A 305 -3.71 24.00 -15.04
N LYS A 306 -3.19 24.57 -13.95
CA LYS A 306 -1.82 25.11 -13.89
C LYS A 306 -0.76 24.01 -13.98
N PRO A 307 0.50 24.37 -14.30
CA PRO A 307 1.64 23.47 -14.14
C PRO A 307 1.66 22.77 -12.79
N ASP A 308 1.96 21.48 -12.80
CA ASP A 308 2.02 20.57 -11.65
C ASP A 308 0.71 20.51 -10.83
N GLY A 309 -0.39 20.98 -11.40
CA GLY A 309 -1.71 21.00 -10.78
C GLY A 309 -2.47 19.71 -11.01
N SER A 310 -3.38 19.39 -10.08
CA SER A 310 -4.38 18.33 -10.25
C SER A 310 -5.77 18.82 -9.92
N PHE A 311 -6.79 18.31 -10.61
CA PHE A 311 -8.19 18.53 -10.25
C PHE A 311 -9.02 17.27 -10.48
N ARG A 312 -10.19 17.23 -9.83
CA ARG A 312 -11.13 16.12 -9.91
C ARG A 312 -12.45 16.59 -10.50
N ILE A 313 -13.03 15.79 -11.39
CA ILE A 313 -14.40 15.96 -11.88
C ILE A 313 -15.17 14.67 -11.73
N THR A 314 -16.47 14.84 -11.46
CA THR A 314 -17.43 13.75 -11.40
C THR A 314 -18.08 13.59 -12.76
N VAL A 315 -17.77 12.49 -13.45
CA VAL A 315 -18.41 12.11 -14.70
C VAL A 315 -19.62 11.24 -14.38
N LYS A 316 -20.80 11.63 -14.87
CA LYS A 316 -22.03 10.83 -14.74
C LYS A 316 -22.37 10.19 -16.08
N PRO A 317 -22.04 8.92 -16.31
CA PRO A 317 -22.08 8.31 -17.64
C PRO A 317 -23.47 7.82 -18.07
N TRP A 318 -24.54 8.48 -17.62
CA TRP A 318 -25.93 8.06 -17.82
C TRP A 318 -26.38 8.00 -19.30
N ILE A 319 -25.63 8.63 -20.19
CA ILE A 319 -25.88 8.65 -21.65
C ILE A 319 -25.53 7.30 -22.29
N TYR A 320 -24.65 6.49 -21.67
CA TYR A 320 -24.19 5.21 -22.20
C TYR A 320 -24.81 4.03 -21.45
N ASP A 321 -25.08 2.95 -22.18
CA ASP A 321 -25.41 1.66 -21.59
C ASP A 321 -24.11 0.92 -21.21
N LEU A 322 -23.92 0.78 -19.89
CA LEU A 322 -22.77 0.12 -19.26
C LEU A 322 -23.21 -1.16 -18.52
N SER A 323 -24.32 -1.77 -18.93
CA SER A 323 -24.88 -2.98 -18.29
C SER A 323 -24.02 -4.23 -18.46
N ASN A 324 -23.15 -4.27 -19.48
CA ASN A 324 -22.29 -5.43 -19.73
C ASN A 324 -21.11 -5.48 -18.74
N LYS A 325 -21.24 -6.35 -17.73
CA LYS A 325 -20.28 -6.57 -16.63
C LYS A 325 -19.00 -7.30 -17.03
N SER A 326 -18.96 -7.96 -18.19
CA SER A 326 -17.74 -8.61 -18.68
C SER A 326 -16.90 -7.69 -19.58
N SER A 327 -17.41 -6.51 -19.92
CA SER A 327 -16.74 -5.57 -20.82
C SER A 327 -15.77 -4.67 -20.06
N THR A 328 -14.65 -4.36 -20.73
CA THR A 328 -13.77 -3.26 -20.31
C THR A 328 -14.17 -2.02 -21.08
N TYR A 329 -14.43 -0.94 -20.34
CA TYR A 329 -14.78 0.36 -20.88
C TYR A 329 -13.59 1.30 -20.77
N ARG A 330 -13.64 2.38 -21.53
CA ARG A 330 -12.62 3.43 -21.51
C ARG A 330 -13.29 4.79 -21.55
N LEU A 331 -13.01 5.60 -20.55
CA LEU A 331 -13.40 7.00 -20.54
C LEU A 331 -12.42 7.81 -21.41
N VAL A 332 -12.98 8.69 -22.23
CA VAL A 332 -12.29 9.52 -23.21
C VAL A 332 -12.54 10.99 -22.90
N LYS A 333 -11.46 11.78 -22.80
CA LYS A 333 -11.50 13.21 -22.50
C LYS A 333 -10.54 13.98 -23.40
N THR A 334 -10.99 15.09 -23.95
CA THR A 334 -10.16 15.98 -24.78
C THR A 334 -9.52 17.07 -23.95
N PHE A 335 -8.27 17.40 -24.25
CA PHE A 335 -7.53 18.48 -23.62
C PHE A 335 -6.74 19.29 -24.64
N SER A 336 -6.26 20.45 -24.23
CA SER A 336 -5.48 21.35 -25.09
C SER A 336 -4.48 22.16 -24.26
N TYR A 337 -3.30 22.39 -24.83
CA TYR A 337 -2.30 23.33 -24.34
C TYR A 337 -2.27 24.57 -25.26
N PRO A 338 -1.73 25.72 -24.83
CA PRO A 338 -1.53 26.87 -25.69
C PRO A 338 -0.67 26.54 -26.93
N PRO A 339 -0.85 27.26 -28.05
CA PRO A 339 -1.75 28.40 -28.24
C PRO A 339 -3.20 27.99 -28.54
N TYR A 340 -4.17 28.75 -28.00
CA TYR A 340 -5.61 28.59 -28.29
C TYR A 340 -6.03 29.51 -29.46
N PRO A 341 -6.89 29.11 -30.42
CA PRO A 341 -7.63 27.84 -30.57
C PRO A 341 -6.94 26.83 -31.51
N ILE A 342 -6.88 25.56 -31.11
CA ILE A 342 -6.27 24.48 -31.90
C ILE A 342 -7.35 23.75 -32.71
N HIS A 343 -7.09 23.48 -33.99
CA HIS A 343 -7.99 22.68 -34.86
C HIS A 343 -8.18 21.23 -34.42
N LYS A 344 -7.28 20.71 -33.57
CA LYS A 344 -7.28 19.32 -33.09
C LYS A 344 -6.82 19.28 -31.63
N SER A 345 -7.72 18.91 -30.74
CA SER A 345 -7.41 18.65 -29.34
C SER A 345 -6.73 17.30 -29.17
N ASP A 346 -5.88 17.20 -28.15
CA ASP A 346 -5.36 15.92 -27.68
C ASP A 346 -6.40 15.18 -26.86
N THR A 347 -6.20 13.88 -26.67
CA THR A 347 -7.16 13.01 -25.97
C THR A 347 -6.47 12.15 -24.94
N ALA A 348 -7.01 12.14 -23.73
CA ALA A 348 -6.63 11.25 -22.65
C ALA A 348 -7.65 10.11 -22.50
N TYR A 349 -7.15 8.96 -22.07
CA TYR A 349 -7.90 7.72 -21.93
C TYR A 349 -7.63 7.07 -20.58
N VAL A 350 -8.67 6.53 -19.95
CA VAL A 350 -8.55 5.70 -18.74
C VAL A 350 -9.51 4.52 -18.84
N GLU A 351 -8.98 3.32 -18.67
CA GLU A 351 -9.74 2.07 -18.74
C GLU A 351 -10.35 1.71 -17.37
N PHE A 352 -11.57 1.16 -17.38
CA PHE A 352 -12.29 0.69 -16.20
C PHE A 352 -13.17 -0.52 -16.50
N GLN A 353 -13.52 -1.29 -15.47
CA GLN A 353 -14.46 -2.40 -15.57
C GLN A 353 -15.67 -2.17 -14.66
N VAL A 354 -16.82 -2.66 -15.11
CA VAL A 354 -18.08 -2.64 -14.37
C VAL A 354 -18.35 -4.05 -13.86
N ARG A 355 -18.79 -4.23 -12.61
CA ARG A 355 -19.16 -5.54 -12.05
C ARG A 355 -20.58 -5.59 -11.51
#